data_AF-A0A7C2NQQ9-F1
#
_entry.id   AF-A0A7C2NQQ9-F1
#
_cell.length_a   1.000
_cell.length_b   1.000
_cell.length_c   1.000
_cell.angle_alpha   90.00
_cell.angle_beta   90.00
_cell.angle_gamma   90.00
#
_symmetry.space_group_name_H-M   'P 1'
#
loop_
_entity.id
_entity.type
_entity.pdbx_description
1 polymer ?
#
loop_
_entity_poly.entity_id
_entity_poly.type
_entity_poly.pdbx_seq_one_letter_code
_entity_poly.pdbx_strand_id
1 'polypeptide(L)'
;MYLIPTIDVEAIDNLKTQGSFDQLILGTTNQGQWGVPKIMRVLKDNSASASFFVDFAEFPKYSKKFKVLINDLSNNNFDVQLHIHPQFCADIKRPLMQHYTFEEQVKIIKQCQLYYHECCKTQAIAVVKDLLNEVKRFNGFFVMLWRNSYFDEVSHRGITKFYEELLEFIAHLEPENVLGKELMEVKLERE
;
A
#
# COMPACT_ATOMS: atom_id res chain seq x y z
N MET A 1 7.33 22.05 14.24
CA MET A 1 8.38 21.18 13.66
C MET A 1 7.71 19.89 13.23
N TYR A 2 7.92 19.45 11.99
CA TYR A 2 7.36 18.20 11.48
C TYR A 2 8.45 17.13 11.46
N LEU A 3 8.14 15.94 11.94
CA LEU A 3 9.02 14.77 11.90
C LEU A 3 8.21 13.61 11.31
N ILE A 4 8.74 12.97 10.28
CA ILE A 4 8.14 11.78 9.67
C ILE A 4 9.19 10.68 9.69
N PRO A 5 9.14 9.75 10.66
CA PRO A 5 9.97 8.56 10.64
C PRO A 5 9.68 7.71 9.40
N THR A 6 10.74 7.29 8.72
CA THR A 6 10.68 6.32 7.62
C THR A 6 11.45 5.07 8.02
N ILE A 7 10.85 3.90 7.77
CA ILE A 7 11.41 2.61 8.19
C ILE A 7 11.49 1.70 6.98
N ASP A 8 12.70 1.32 6.57
CA ASP A 8 12.90 0.29 5.55
C ASP A 8 12.63 -1.08 6.19
N VAL A 9 11.75 -1.85 5.57
CA VAL A 9 11.31 -3.18 6.03
C VAL A 9 11.77 -4.22 5.02
N GLU A 10 12.89 -4.85 5.36
CA GLU A 10 13.63 -5.75 4.48
C GLU A 10 14.26 -6.88 5.30
N ALA A 11 14.31 -8.07 4.72
CA ALA A 11 15.01 -9.21 5.26
C ALA A 11 16.31 -9.41 4.47
N ILE A 12 17.19 -8.39 4.46
CA ILE A 12 18.49 -8.47 3.78
C ILE A 12 19.26 -9.69 4.25
N ASP A 13 19.25 -10.71 3.39
CA ASP A 13 19.94 -11.97 3.55
C ASP A 13 21.37 -11.73 3.05
N ASN A 14 22.24 -11.14 3.88
CA ASN A 14 23.66 -11.06 3.57
C ASN A 14 24.12 -12.50 3.31
N LEU A 15 24.91 -12.76 2.25
CA LEU A 15 25.42 -14.10 1.84
C LEU A 15 26.12 -14.94 2.93
N LYS A 16 26.27 -14.43 4.16
CA LYS A 16 26.90 -15.08 5.32
C LYS A 16 25.95 -15.36 6.49
N THR A 17 24.77 -14.76 6.53
CA THR A 17 23.80 -14.91 7.64
C THR A 17 22.42 -15.13 7.04
N GLN A 18 22.00 -16.39 6.98
CA GLN A 18 20.62 -16.78 6.66
C GLN A 18 19.68 -16.29 7.74
N GLY A 19 19.28 -15.02 7.66
CA GLY A 19 18.26 -14.44 8.50
C GLY A 19 16.88 -14.75 7.92
N SER A 20 15.99 -15.35 8.71
CA SER A 20 14.60 -15.49 8.29
C SER A 20 13.84 -14.16 8.44
N PHE A 21 12.71 -14.02 7.75
CA PHE A 21 11.74 -12.94 7.99
C PHE A 21 11.48 -12.69 9.49
N ASP A 22 11.43 -13.76 10.29
CA ASP A 22 11.15 -13.65 11.73
C ASP A 22 12.29 -13.01 12.49
N GLN A 23 13.53 -13.21 12.06
CA GLN A 23 14.72 -12.64 12.71
C GLN A 23 14.97 -11.22 12.24
N LEU A 24 14.94 -10.97 10.93
CA LEU A 24 15.36 -9.68 10.36
C LEU A 24 14.24 -8.63 10.40
N ILE A 25 12.99 -9.02 10.09
CA ILE A 25 11.86 -8.08 10.05
C ILE A 25 11.15 -8.05 11.41
N LEU A 26 10.82 -9.21 11.98
CA LEU A 26 10.09 -9.25 13.26
C LEU A 26 11.03 -9.10 14.47
N GLY A 27 12.34 -9.30 14.31
CA GLY A 27 13.29 -9.27 15.43
C GLY A 27 12.97 -10.31 16.49
N THR A 28 12.54 -11.50 16.08
CA THR A 28 12.09 -12.57 16.98
C THR A 28 13.28 -13.16 17.74
N THR A 29 13.19 -13.09 19.06
CA THR A 29 14.17 -13.65 20.00
C THR A 29 13.44 -14.44 21.09
N ASN A 30 14.19 -15.12 21.96
CA ASN A 30 13.62 -15.76 23.15
C ASN A 30 12.94 -14.78 24.11
N GLN A 31 13.20 -13.47 23.97
CA GLN A 31 12.62 -12.41 24.79
C GLN A 31 11.44 -11.68 24.10
N GLY A 32 11.03 -12.13 22.92
CA GLY A 32 9.96 -11.54 22.13
C GLY A 32 10.45 -10.88 20.84
N GLN A 33 9.60 -10.04 20.26
CA GLN A 33 9.82 -9.37 18.97
C GLN A 33 10.37 -7.96 19.18
N TRP A 34 11.49 -7.66 18.50
CA TRP A 34 12.22 -6.39 18.60
C TRP A 34 12.33 -5.61 17.29
N GLY A 35 11.81 -6.16 16.19
CA GLY A 35 11.75 -5.49 14.89
C GLY A 35 10.50 -4.64 14.71
N VAL A 36 9.85 -4.75 13.56
CA VAL A 36 8.67 -3.94 13.19
C VAL A 36 7.58 -3.92 14.28
N PRO A 37 7.19 -5.04 14.92
CA PRO A 37 6.17 -5.00 15.98
C PRO A 37 6.53 -4.10 17.16
N LYS A 38 7.81 -4.07 17.55
CA LYS A 38 8.30 -3.21 18.64
C LYS A 38 8.31 -1.75 18.22
N ILE A 39 8.76 -1.46 17.00
CA ILE A 39 8.76 -0.12 16.43
C ILE A 39 7.34 0.45 16.39
N MET A 40 6.38 -0.32 15.86
CA MET A 40 4.95 0.05 15.85
C MET A 40 4.44 0.38 17.25
N ARG A 41 4.76 -0.44 18.25
CA ARG A 41 4.34 -0.18 19.64
C ARG A 41 4.90 1.15 20.16
N VAL A 42 6.19 1.41 19.96
CA VAL A 42 6.82 2.67 20.38
C VAL A 42 6.19 3.86 19.69
N LEU A 43 5.92 3.78 18.39
CA LEU A 43 5.24 4.85 17.65
C LEU A 43 3.83 5.11 18.19
N LYS A 44 3.04 4.05 18.44
CA LYS A 44 1.69 4.17 19.02
C LYS A 44 1.70 4.76 20.42
N ASP A 45 2.60 4.29 21.30
CA ASP A 45 2.74 4.79 22.67
C ASP A 45 3.07 6.29 22.70
N ASN A 46 3.65 6.83 21.62
CA ASN A 46 3.99 8.25 21.47
C ASN A 46 3.04 9.00 20.51
N SER A 47 1.93 8.40 20.06
CA SER A 47 1.00 8.99 19.08
C SER A 47 1.69 9.52 17.81
N ALA A 48 2.73 8.82 17.35
CA ALA A 48 3.53 9.20 16.18
C ALA A 48 3.08 8.45 14.93
N SER A 49 3.01 9.15 13.80
CA SER A 49 2.86 8.56 12.47
C SER A 49 4.21 8.11 11.90
N ALA A 50 4.20 7.17 10.96
CA ALA A 50 5.40 6.75 10.23
C ALA A 50 5.04 6.10 8.88
N SER A 51 6.02 6.07 7.97
CA SER A 51 5.95 5.36 6.70
C SER A 51 6.90 4.16 6.70
N PHE A 52 6.38 2.98 6.38
CA PHE A 52 7.13 1.73 6.27
C PHE A 52 7.35 1.38 4.81
N PHE A 53 8.61 1.43 4.38
CA PHE A 53 9.07 1.13 3.03
C PHE A 53 9.33 -0.39 2.93
N VAL A 54 8.33 -1.14 2.48
CA VAL A 54 8.37 -2.61 2.46
C VAL A 54 9.00 -3.13 1.18
N ASP A 55 9.99 -4.02 1.30
CA ASP A 55 10.67 -4.60 0.14
C ASP A 55 9.80 -5.64 -0.58
N PHE A 56 9.06 -5.18 -1.59
CA PHE A 56 8.17 -6.06 -2.36
C PHE A 56 8.94 -6.97 -3.33
N ALA A 57 10.25 -6.78 -3.55
CA ALA A 57 11.05 -7.72 -4.31
C ALA A 57 11.17 -9.08 -3.59
N GLU A 58 11.08 -9.08 -2.26
CA GLU A 58 11.11 -10.28 -1.42
C GLU A 58 9.73 -10.97 -1.31
N PHE A 59 8.69 -10.37 -1.86
CA PHE A 59 7.32 -10.85 -1.73
C PHE A 59 7.11 -12.30 -2.21
N PRO A 60 7.69 -12.76 -3.34
CA PRO A 60 7.57 -14.16 -3.74
C PRO A 60 8.08 -15.15 -2.68
N LYS A 61 9.10 -14.78 -1.89
CA LYS A 61 9.69 -15.60 -0.83
C LYS A 61 8.85 -15.60 0.45
N TYR A 62 8.24 -14.46 0.81
CA TYR A 62 7.58 -14.26 2.11
C TYR A 62 6.12 -13.82 2.05
N SER A 63 5.44 -14.03 0.92
CA SER A 63 4.09 -13.49 0.62
C SER A 63 3.08 -13.56 1.77
N LYS A 64 2.91 -14.72 2.40
CA LYS A 64 1.97 -14.88 3.53
C LYS A 64 2.34 -14.00 4.73
N LYS A 65 3.63 -13.89 5.06
CA LYS A 65 4.11 -13.11 6.21
C LYS A 65 4.04 -11.61 5.93
N PHE A 66 4.40 -11.18 4.72
CA PHE A 66 4.21 -9.79 4.30
C PHE A 66 2.75 -9.38 4.33
N LYS A 67 1.82 -10.22 3.86
CA LYS A 67 0.37 -9.91 3.95
C LYS A 67 -0.09 -9.68 5.39
N VAL A 68 0.35 -10.52 6.33
CA VAL A 68 0.03 -10.35 7.76
C VAL A 68 0.62 -9.04 8.29
N LEU A 69 1.89 -8.78 8.01
CA LEU A 69 2.58 -7.56 8.46
C LEU A 69 1.94 -6.29 7.89
N ILE A 70 1.67 -6.25 6.59
CA ILE A 70 1.06 -5.11 5.91
C ILE A 70 -0.35 -4.85 6.43
N ASN A 71 -1.14 -5.90 6.64
CA ASN A 71 -2.45 -5.77 7.27
C ASN A 71 -2.34 -5.19 8.68
N ASP A 72 -1.37 -5.64 9.48
CA ASP A 72 -1.15 -5.11 10.82
C ASP A 72 -0.73 -3.63 10.80
N LEU A 73 0.19 -3.24 9.91
CA LEU A 73 0.57 -1.84 9.69
C LEU A 73 -0.65 -0.99 9.31
N SER A 74 -1.44 -1.46 8.35
CA SER A 74 -2.65 -0.78 7.87
C SER A 74 -3.70 -0.60 8.96
N ASN A 75 -3.98 -1.65 9.73
CA ASN A 75 -4.96 -1.62 10.82
C ASN A 75 -4.54 -0.68 11.96
N ASN A 76 -3.26 -0.31 12.02
CA ASN A 76 -2.72 0.64 12.99
C ASN A 76 -2.47 2.03 12.38
N ASN A 77 -3.04 2.34 11.21
CA ASN A 77 -2.91 3.62 10.51
C ASN A 77 -1.46 4.03 10.20
N PHE A 78 -0.58 3.05 9.97
CA PHE A 78 0.75 3.32 9.43
C PHE A 78 0.73 3.28 7.91
N ASP A 79 1.50 4.18 7.30
CA ASP A 79 1.66 4.25 5.86
C ASP A 79 2.59 3.15 5.36
N VAL A 80 2.25 2.50 4.25
CA VAL A 80 3.06 1.45 3.62
C VAL A 80 3.43 1.91 2.22
N GLN A 81 4.75 1.99 1.98
CA GLN A 81 5.33 2.47 0.74
C GLN A 81 6.18 1.39 0.09
N LEU A 82 6.43 1.56 -1.21
CA LEU A 82 7.18 0.62 -2.02
C LEU A 82 8.68 0.78 -1.81
N HIS A 83 9.35 -0.29 -1.41
CA HIS A 83 10.80 -0.45 -1.43
C HIS A 83 11.18 -1.63 -2.32
N ILE A 84 12.38 -1.61 -2.90
CA ILE A 84 12.78 -2.63 -3.87
C ILE A 84 14.29 -2.88 -3.80
N HIS A 85 14.68 -4.10 -3.43
CA HIS A 85 15.98 -4.65 -3.76
C HIS A 85 15.90 -5.59 -4.98
N PRO A 86 16.34 -5.14 -6.17
CA PRO A 86 16.13 -5.88 -7.41
C PRO A 86 16.85 -7.25 -7.46
N GLN A 87 17.86 -7.47 -6.62
CA GLN A 87 18.51 -8.79 -6.47
C GLN A 87 17.56 -9.93 -6.12
N PHE A 88 16.44 -9.64 -5.43
CA PHE A 88 15.53 -10.68 -4.97
C PHE A 88 14.47 -11.07 -6.00
N CYS A 89 14.24 -10.24 -7.03
CA CYS A 89 13.21 -10.49 -8.04
C CYS A 89 13.73 -10.52 -9.49
N ALA A 90 14.93 -10.00 -9.76
CA ALA A 90 15.49 -9.90 -11.10
C ALA A 90 16.84 -10.61 -11.28
N ASP A 91 17.89 -10.15 -10.60
CA ASP A 91 19.23 -10.72 -10.77
C ASP A 91 20.11 -10.53 -9.53
N ILE A 92 20.43 -11.62 -8.84
CA ILE A 92 21.21 -11.62 -7.60
C ILE A 92 22.61 -10.99 -7.75
N LYS A 93 23.17 -10.93 -8.96
CA LYS A 93 24.48 -10.32 -9.23
C LYS A 93 24.40 -8.80 -9.41
N ARG A 94 23.20 -8.23 -9.54
CA ARG A 94 22.95 -6.80 -9.76
C ARG A 94 22.13 -6.25 -8.59
N PRO A 95 22.77 -5.97 -7.44
CA PRO A 95 22.05 -5.60 -6.23
C PRO A 95 21.34 -4.25 -6.26
N LEU A 96 21.81 -3.34 -7.10
CA LEU A 96 21.34 -1.96 -7.15
C LEU A 96 20.55 -1.70 -8.41
N MET A 97 19.48 -0.91 -8.30
CA MET A 97 18.61 -0.56 -9.42
C MET A 97 19.37 0.11 -10.58
N GLN A 98 20.43 0.87 -10.28
CA GLN A 98 21.28 1.52 -11.29
C GLN A 98 22.06 0.54 -12.19
N HIS A 99 22.15 -0.75 -11.85
CA HIS A 99 22.79 -1.78 -12.68
C HIS A 99 21.88 -2.31 -13.80
N TYR A 100 20.63 -1.84 -13.83
CA TYR A 100 19.63 -2.25 -14.82
C TYR A 100 19.40 -1.11 -15.81
N THR A 101 19.11 -1.48 -17.06
CA THR A 101 18.64 -0.54 -18.07
C THR A 101 17.30 0.08 -17.65
N PHE A 102 16.94 1.23 -18.21
CA PHE A 102 15.66 1.87 -17.91
C PHE A 102 14.46 0.95 -18.14
N GLU A 103 14.47 0.15 -19.22
CA GLU A 103 13.39 -0.80 -19.51
C GLU A 103 13.28 -1.90 -18.44
N GLU A 104 14.42 -2.44 -17.99
CA GLU A 104 14.46 -3.41 -16.88
C GLU A 104 13.97 -2.79 -15.57
N GLN A 105 14.39 -1.57 -15.24
CA GLN A 105 13.93 -0.86 -14.04
C GLN A 105 12.41 -0.70 -14.06
N VAL A 106 11.83 -0.29 -15.19
CA VAL A 106 10.37 -0.17 -15.36
C VAL A 106 9.67 -1.52 -15.15
N LYS A 107 10.23 -2.61 -15.68
CA LYS A 107 9.67 -3.96 -15.48
C LYS A 107 9.70 -4.38 -14.01
N ILE A 108 10.82 -4.16 -13.32
CA ILE A 108 10.97 -4.49 -11.90
C ILE A 108 9.99 -3.68 -11.04
N ILE A 109 9.91 -2.36 -11.27
CA ILE A 109 9.00 -1.48 -10.54
C ILE A 109 7.54 -1.93 -10.75
N LYS A 110 7.13 -2.19 -11.99
CA LYS A 110 5.77 -2.67 -12.30
C LYS A 110 5.46 -3.98 -11.60
N GLN A 111 6.39 -4.93 -11.58
CA GLN A 111 6.21 -6.20 -10.89
C GLN A 111 6.01 -5.99 -9.39
N CYS A 112 6.85 -5.16 -8.75
CA CYS A 112 6.74 -4.90 -7.31
C CYS A 112 5.47 -4.10 -6.98
N GLN A 113 5.02 -3.20 -7.87
CA GLN A 113 3.73 -2.52 -7.76
C GLN A 113 2.56 -3.51 -7.77
N LEU A 114 2.60 -4.57 -8.58
CA LEU A 114 1.55 -5.59 -8.57
C LEU A 114 1.48 -6.29 -7.20
N TYR A 115 2.61 -6.62 -6.58
CA TYR A 115 2.64 -7.19 -5.23
C TYR A 115 2.15 -6.20 -4.16
N TYR A 116 2.52 -4.92 -4.29
CA TYR A 116 2.00 -3.84 -3.45
C TYR A 116 0.48 -3.76 -3.52
N HIS A 117 -0.08 -3.74 -4.73
CA HIS A 117 -1.53 -3.69 -4.94
C HIS A 117 -2.24 -4.96 -4.45
N GLU A 118 -1.60 -6.12 -4.52
CA GLU A 118 -2.16 -7.36 -3.97
C GLU A 118 -2.33 -7.28 -2.44
N CYS A 119 -1.38 -6.65 -1.75
CA CYS A 119 -1.37 -6.58 -0.28
C CYS A 119 -2.15 -5.41 0.30
N CYS A 120 -2.19 -4.29 -0.42
CA CYS A 120 -2.69 -3.02 0.10
C CYS A 120 -4.12 -2.70 -0.39
N LYS A 121 -4.90 -3.70 -0.84
CA LYS A 121 -6.29 -3.48 -1.29
C LYS A 121 -7.16 -2.85 -0.21
N THR A 122 -6.98 -3.26 1.04
CA THR A 122 -7.67 -2.70 2.21
C THR A 122 -7.29 -1.24 2.43
N GLN A 123 -6.00 -0.88 2.28
CA GLN A 123 -5.55 0.51 2.32
C GLN A 123 -6.16 1.33 1.19
N ALA A 124 -6.23 0.79 -0.03
CA ALA A 124 -6.84 1.49 -1.14
C ALA A 124 -8.31 1.83 -0.85
N ILE A 125 -9.07 0.91 -0.25
CA ILE A 125 -10.43 1.21 0.22
C ILE A 125 -10.41 2.29 1.30
N ALA A 126 -9.56 2.16 2.32
CA ALA A 126 -9.48 3.13 3.42
C ALA A 126 -9.18 4.56 2.91
N VAL A 127 -8.19 4.71 2.03
CA VAL A 127 -7.83 5.99 1.40
C VAL A 127 -8.99 6.56 0.61
N VAL A 128 -9.71 5.75 -0.17
CA VAL A 128 -10.88 6.23 -0.91
C VAL A 128 -12.01 6.64 0.04
N LYS A 129 -12.22 5.91 1.14
CA LYS A 129 -13.19 6.28 2.18
C LYS A 129 -12.85 7.61 2.84
N ASP A 130 -11.57 7.84 3.15
CA ASP A 130 -11.10 9.11 3.72
C ASP A 130 -11.29 10.28 2.75
N LEU A 131 -10.97 10.08 1.47
CA LEU A 131 -11.23 11.07 0.42
C LEU A 131 -12.73 11.38 0.27
N LEU A 132 -13.59 10.36 0.30
CA LEU A 132 -15.04 10.54 0.24
C LEU A 132 -15.57 11.33 1.44
N ASN A 133 -15.08 11.04 2.64
CA ASN A 133 -15.41 11.78 3.85
C ASN A 133 -14.97 13.25 3.75
N GLU A 134 -13.80 13.51 3.19
CA GLU A 134 -13.28 14.86 2.95
C GLU A 134 -14.14 15.61 1.91
N VAL A 135 -14.46 14.97 0.79
CA VAL A 135 -15.38 15.54 -0.22
C VAL A 135 -16.72 15.89 0.40
N LYS A 136 -17.30 15.01 1.23
CA LYS A 136 -18.55 15.28 1.96
C LYS A 136 -18.41 16.48 2.90
N ARG A 137 -17.30 16.55 3.65
CA ARG A 137 -17.02 17.65 4.58
C ARG A 137 -16.95 19.02 3.88
N PHE A 138 -16.39 19.05 2.67
CA PHE A 138 -16.21 20.30 1.91
C PHE A 138 -17.26 20.52 0.82
N ASN A 139 -18.31 19.68 0.77
CA ASN A 139 -19.36 19.74 -0.27
C ASN A 139 -18.77 19.76 -1.70
N GLY A 140 -17.73 18.96 -1.91
CA GLY A 140 -17.03 18.84 -3.19
C GLY A 140 -17.66 17.83 -4.13
N PHE A 141 -16.98 17.56 -5.24
CA PHE A 141 -17.34 16.50 -6.17
C PHE A 141 -16.33 15.36 -6.08
N PHE A 142 -16.84 14.12 -6.04
CA PHE A 142 -16.03 12.92 -6.18
C PHE A 142 -16.33 12.28 -7.52
N VAL A 143 -15.30 12.15 -8.37
CA VAL A 143 -15.43 11.52 -9.70
C VAL A 143 -14.60 10.25 -9.71
N MET A 144 -15.25 9.11 -9.90
CA MET A 144 -14.59 7.82 -10.02
C MET A 144 -14.41 7.45 -11.50
N LEU A 145 -13.17 7.24 -11.92
CA LEU A 145 -12.85 6.72 -13.25
C LEU A 145 -12.66 5.20 -13.20
N TRP A 146 -13.49 4.46 -13.92
CA TRP A 146 -13.40 3.01 -14.02
C TRP A 146 -13.07 2.59 -15.46
N ARG A 147 -11.98 1.82 -15.64
CA ARG A 147 -11.64 1.17 -16.91
C ARG A 147 -12.20 -0.25 -16.94
N ASN A 148 -13.05 -0.56 -17.93
CA ASN A 148 -13.60 -1.89 -18.17
C ASN A 148 -12.56 -2.92 -18.66
N SER A 149 -11.40 -2.48 -19.15
CA SER A 149 -10.41 -3.32 -19.82
C SER A 149 -9.17 -3.67 -18.98
N TYR A 150 -9.00 -3.05 -17.80
CA TYR A 150 -7.77 -3.18 -17.02
C TYR A 150 -7.92 -4.00 -15.74
N PHE A 151 -9.16 -4.18 -15.27
CA PHE A 151 -9.46 -4.69 -13.95
C PHE A 151 -10.40 -5.90 -14.03
N ASP A 152 -9.89 -6.99 -14.58
CA ASP A 152 -10.58 -8.28 -14.58
C ASP A 152 -10.11 -9.18 -13.42
N GLU A 153 -10.93 -10.16 -13.03
CA GLU A 153 -10.64 -11.09 -11.93
C GLU A 153 -9.47 -12.04 -12.19
N VAL A 154 -9.09 -12.25 -13.46
CA VAL A 154 -7.93 -13.08 -13.82
C VAL A 154 -6.65 -12.31 -13.51
N SER A 155 -6.57 -11.05 -13.93
CA SER A 155 -5.40 -10.21 -13.73
C SER A 155 -5.31 -9.61 -12.33
N HIS A 156 -6.45 -9.35 -11.67
CA HIS A 156 -6.53 -8.60 -10.41
C HIS A 156 -7.47 -9.25 -9.39
N ARG A 157 -7.27 -10.53 -9.08
CA ARG A 157 -8.14 -11.32 -8.17
C ARG A 157 -8.68 -10.57 -6.95
N GLY A 158 -9.99 -10.49 -6.79
CA GLY A 158 -10.70 -9.78 -5.73
C GLY A 158 -11.02 -8.31 -6.04
N ILE A 159 -10.84 -7.88 -7.29
CA ILE A 159 -11.15 -6.51 -7.73
C ILE A 159 -12.65 -6.24 -7.78
N THR A 160 -13.48 -7.23 -8.12
CA THR A 160 -14.94 -7.14 -8.08
C THR A 160 -15.41 -6.84 -6.67
N LYS A 161 -14.96 -7.65 -5.70
CA LYS A 161 -15.28 -7.46 -4.30
C LYS A 161 -14.84 -6.08 -3.78
N PHE A 162 -13.66 -5.60 -4.19
CA PHE A 162 -13.20 -4.25 -3.86
C PHE A 162 -14.17 -3.17 -4.36
N TYR A 163 -14.64 -3.27 -5.61
CA TYR A 163 -15.58 -2.30 -6.17
C TYR A 163 -16.98 -2.41 -5.53
N GLU A 164 -17.45 -3.62 -5.23
CA GLU A 164 -18.70 -3.84 -4.51
C GLU A 164 -18.65 -3.17 -3.13
N GLU A 165 -17.62 -3.42 -2.33
CA GLU A 165 -17.45 -2.80 -1.00
C GLU A 165 -17.34 -1.27 -1.09
N LEU A 166 -16.67 -0.75 -2.12
CA LEU A 166 -16.54 0.70 -2.34
C LEU A 166 -17.89 1.33 -2.73
N LEU A 167 -18.62 0.72 -3.67
CA LEU A 167 -19.93 1.21 -4.10
C LEU A 167 -20.97 1.14 -2.98
N GLU A 168 -20.95 0.06 -2.18
CA GLU A 168 -21.76 -0.04 -0.97
C GLU A 168 -21.46 1.11 -0.01
N PHE A 169 -20.18 1.40 0.27
CA PHE A 169 -19.81 2.51 1.13
C PHE A 169 -20.27 3.86 0.57
N ILE A 170 -20.07 4.10 -0.73
CA ILE A 170 -20.55 5.32 -1.41
C ILE A 170 -22.07 5.46 -1.26
N ALA A 171 -22.84 4.38 -1.46
CA ALA A 171 -24.29 4.41 -1.33
C ALA A 171 -24.75 4.81 0.09
N HIS A 172 -24.04 4.35 1.13
CA HIS A 172 -24.32 4.74 2.53
C HIS A 172 -24.02 6.22 2.84
N LEU A 173 -23.23 6.90 2.00
CA LEU A 173 -23.01 8.34 2.15
C LEU A 173 -24.16 9.18 1.58
N GLU A 174 -25.12 8.53 0.89
CA GLU A 174 -26.28 9.11 0.21
C GLU A 174 -25.89 10.26 -0.74
N PRO A 175 -24.97 10.03 -1.71
CA PRO A 175 -24.54 11.08 -2.61
C PRO A 175 -25.65 11.46 -3.59
N GLU A 176 -25.65 12.73 -3.97
CA GLU A 176 -26.38 13.18 -5.14
C GLU A 176 -25.65 12.70 -6.41
N ASN A 177 -26.35 11.93 -7.25
CA ASN A 177 -25.80 11.44 -8.51
C ASN A 177 -26.02 12.47 -9.60
N VAL A 178 -24.94 13.07 -10.10
CA VAL A 178 -24.95 14.05 -11.18
C VAL A 178 -24.14 13.54 -12.37
N LEU A 179 -24.63 13.77 -13.58
CA LEU A 179 -23.88 13.49 -14.79
C LEU A 179 -22.81 14.56 -15.00
N GLY A 180 -21.72 14.19 -15.67
CA GLY A 180 -20.63 15.13 -15.96
C GLY A 180 -21.07 16.40 -16.70
N LYS A 181 -22.11 16.30 -17.55
CA LYS A 181 -22.71 17.45 -18.25
C LYS A 181 -23.50 18.39 -17.33
N GLU A 182 -24.10 17.86 -16.27
CA GLU A 182 -24.93 18.60 -15.31
C GLU A 182 -24.07 19.36 -14.29
N LEU A 183 -22.81 18.95 -14.08
CA LEU A 183 -21.85 19.66 -13.21
C LEU A 183 -21.67 21.13 -13.59
N MET A 184 -21.85 21.47 -14.87
CA MET A 184 -21.75 22.85 -15.35
C MET A 184 -22.95 23.71 -14.90
N GLU A 185 -24.11 23.09 -14.73
CA GLU A 185 -25.35 23.75 -14.31
C GLU A 185 -25.38 23.94 -12.79
N VAL A 186 -24.93 22.93 -12.02
CA VAL A 186 -24.86 22.97 -10.54
C VAL A 186 -23.97 24.11 -10.02
N LYS A 187 -22.93 24.50 -10.77
CA LYS A 187 -22.07 25.63 -10.38
C LYS A 187 -22.77 26.99 -10.47
N LEU A 188 -23.71 27.15 -11.40
CA LEU A 188 -24.37 28.44 -11.65
C LEU A 188 -25.43 28.79 -10.60
N GLU A 189 -25.91 27.81 -9.83
CA GLU A 189 -26.92 28.03 -8.78
C GLU A 189 -26.32 28.33 -7.40
N ARG A 190 -25.00 28.17 -7.23
CA ARG A 190 -24.29 28.33 -5.95
C ARG A 190 -23.43 29.60 -5.87
N GLU A 191 -23.41 30.42 -6.92
CA GLU A 191 -22.83 31.77 -6.96
C GLU A 191 -23.90 32.84 -6.73
#